data_AF-A0A811R6D9-F1
#
_entry.id   AF-A0A811R6D9-F1
#
_cell.length_a   1.000
_cell.length_b   1.000
_cell.length_c   1.000
_cell.angle_alpha   90.00
_cell.angle_beta   90.00
_cell.angle_gamma   90.00
#
_symmetry.space_group_name_H-M   'P 1'
#
loop_
_entity.id
_entity.type
_entity.pdbx_description
1 polymer ?
#
loop_
_entity_poly.entity_id
_entity_poly.type
_entity_poly.pdbx_seq_one_letter_code
_entity_poly.pdbx_strand_id
1 'polypeptide(L)'
;MQASVAVAEALDAGKFTAPPVAGAADFAVAGLAVAIAALAVAASFVLVSFDAHAQSGQGRLRRILDLGPSLCGPRLLLAFFVGLLAAAEMLRLPFFRGAAMLPPPRHVMPCLAYPLVAHGIAEPGLLASVLLLLRASVGGARLPAAALAVPLACLPFLTAHVVVLATPATVAAYPGQLAHAADGAGHCAYPAYAATLLLALVAVYLPLLATACWDVAAVAINRRLRARAYALSVLILVPLPLQVLALALTSVWDMHQYTSPTVGLVGFVAVAVAAEATLVILVMLPVHDALVLVQHLPAATAGQEASDDR
;
A
#
# COMPACT_ATOMS: atom_id res chain seq x y z
N MET A 1 4.22 37.66 -11.29
CA MET A 1 4.36 38.55 -10.10
C MET A 1 3.17 38.51 -9.14
N GLN A 2 1.92 38.23 -9.57
CA GLN A 2 0.79 38.13 -8.63
C GLN A 2 0.77 36.85 -7.77
N ALA A 3 1.28 35.72 -8.28
CA ALA A 3 1.36 34.47 -7.50
C ALA A 3 2.29 34.57 -6.28
N SER A 4 3.36 35.38 -6.34
CA SER A 4 4.27 35.60 -5.20
C SER A 4 3.67 36.49 -4.12
N VAL A 5 2.68 37.34 -4.47
CA VAL A 5 2.01 38.24 -3.52
C VAL A 5 0.96 37.48 -2.71
N ALA A 6 0.19 36.59 -3.34
CA ALA A 6 -0.77 35.73 -2.64
C ALA A 6 -0.09 34.75 -1.66
N VAL A 7 1.10 34.25 -2.02
CA VAL A 7 1.94 33.42 -1.12
C VAL A 7 2.46 34.26 0.06
N ALA A 8 2.85 35.51 -0.18
CA ALA A 8 3.35 36.41 0.87
C ALA A 8 2.25 36.84 1.87
N GLU A 9 1.03 37.10 1.40
CA GLU A 9 -0.11 37.45 2.28
C GLU A 9 -0.57 36.27 3.14
N ALA A 10 -0.58 35.04 2.60
CA ALA A 10 -0.86 33.84 3.38
C ALA A 10 0.19 33.56 4.46
N LEU A 11 1.46 33.94 4.20
CA LEU A 11 2.57 33.80 5.13
C LEU A 11 2.52 34.79 6.31
N ASP A 12 2.04 36.01 6.09
CA ASP A 12 1.92 37.00 7.17
C ASP A 12 0.67 36.78 8.05
N ALA A 13 -0.40 36.18 7.49
CA ALA A 13 -1.59 35.82 8.25
C ALA A 13 -1.37 34.62 9.21
N GLY A 14 -0.36 33.78 8.98
CA GLY A 14 -0.05 32.58 9.78
C GLY A 14 0.81 32.83 11.04
N LYS A 15 1.08 34.08 11.43
CA LYS A 15 2.07 34.41 12.47
C LYS A 15 1.66 34.11 13.93
N PHE A 16 0.46 33.63 14.23
CA PHE A 16 0.01 33.44 15.62
C PHE A 16 -0.87 32.19 15.85
N THR A 17 -0.38 30.99 15.52
CA THR A 17 -1.00 29.77 16.05
C THR A 17 0.05 28.82 16.63
N ALA A 18 -0.18 28.41 17.87
CA ALA A 18 0.62 27.41 18.57
C ALA A 18 0.68 26.10 17.75
N PRO A 19 1.78 25.32 17.85
CA PRO A 19 1.89 24.06 17.13
C PRO A 19 0.76 23.12 17.54
N PRO A 20 0.12 22.41 16.59
CA PRO A 20 -0.93 21.46 16.92
C PRO A 20 -0.38 20.37 17.85
N VAL A 21 -1.01 20.19 19.00
CA VAL A 21 -0.68 19.13 19.96
C VAL A 21 -1.16 17.81 19.38
N ALA A 22 -0.26 16.83 19.27
CA ALA A 22 -0.59 15.50 18.74
C ALA A 22 -1.71 14.84 19.56
N GLY A 23 -2.78 14.43 18.88
CA GLY A 23 -3.92 13.75 19.49
C GLY A 23 -3.70 12.25 19.63
N ALA A 24 -4.52 11.57 20.42
CA ALA A 24 -4.49 10.11 20.57
C ALA A 24 -4.62 9.35 19.24
N ALA A 25 -5.36 9.91 18.27
CA ALA A 25 -5.50 9.35 16.94
C ALA A 25 -4.17 9.37 16.16
N ASP A 26 -3.35 10.42 16.31
CA ASP A 26 -2.06 10.52 15.62
C ASP A 26 -1.08 9.44 16.12
N PHE A 27 -1.10 9.14 17.42
CA PHE A 27 -0.32 8.05 18.00
C PHE A 27 -0.80 6.68 17.53
N ALA A 28 -2.12 6.49 17.39
CA ALA A 28 -2.67 5.25 16.87
C ALA A 28 -2.28 5.04 15.40
N VAL A 29 -2.34 6.08 14.57
CA VAL A 29 -1.89 6.04 13.17
C VAL A 29 -0.40 5.72 13.10
N ALA A 30 0.42 6.42 13.91
CA ALA A 30 1.85 6.17 13.97
C ALA A 30 2.18 4.73 14.38
N GLY A 31 1.54 4.22 15.44
CA GLY A 31 1.73 2.85 15.91
C GLY A 31 1.37 1.82 14.86
N LEU A 32 0.24 2.01 14.17
CA LEU A 32 -0.20 1.10 13.12
C LEU A 32 0.73 1.13 11.90
N ALA A 33 1.16 2.30 11.44
CA ALA A 33 2.11 2.40 10.34
C ALA A 33 3.48 1.79 10.70
N VAL A 34 3.96 1.93 11.94
CA VAL A 34 5.16 1.22 12.41
C VAL A 34 4.96 -0.29 12.39
N ALA A 35 3.80 -0.79 12.84
CA ALA A 35 3.49 -2.22 12.82
C ALA A 35 3.47 -2.77 11.38
N ILE A 36 2.84 -2.07 10.44
CA ILE A 36 2.81 -2.44 9.01
C ILE A 36 4.23 -2.46 8.43
N ALA A 37 5.04 -1.43 8.71
CA ALA A 37 6.42 -1.36 8.24
C ALA A 37 7.26 -2.51 8.81
N ALA A 38 7.13 -2.80 10.11
CA ALA A 38 7.81 -3.93 10.73
C ALA A 38 7.39 -5.28 10.12
N LEU A 39 6.10 -5.46 9.82
CA LEU A 39 5.59 -6.65 9.14
C LEU A 39 6.15 -6.77 7.71
N ALA A 40 6.22 -5.67 6.95
CA ALA A 40 6.80 -5.66 5.61
C ALA A 40 8.30 -6.02 5.62
N VAL A 41 9.06 -5.50 6.60
CA VAL A 41 10.48 -5.83 6.79
C VAL A 41 10.63 -7.30 7.18
N ALA A 42 9.83 -7.79 8.13
CA ALA A 42 9.86 -9.19 8.54
C ALA A 42 9.52 -10.14 7.38
N ALA A 43 8.49 -9.81 6.59
CA ALA A 43 8.12 -10.58 5.40
C ALA A 43 9.24 -10.61 4.36
N SER A 44 9.88 -9.47 4.11
CA SER A 44 11.03 -9.36 3.19
C SER A 44 12.22 -10.18 3.68
N PHE A 45 12.53 -10.10 4.97
CA PHE A 45 13.62 -10.88 5.59
C PHE A 45 13.34 -12.38 5.48
N VAL A 46 12.13 -12.82 5.80
CA VAL A 46 11.71 -14.21 5.68
C VAL A 46 11.83 -14.69 4.22
N LEU A 47 11.35 -13.92 3.25
CA LEU A 47 11.49 -14.22 1.82
C LEU A 47 12.94 -14.39 1.39
N VAL A 48 13.82 -13.44 1.73
CA VAL A 48 15.23 -13.46 1.36
C VAL A 48 15.97 -14.60 2.05
N SER A 49 15.71 -14.81 3.35
CA SER A 49 16.30 -15.92 4.09
C SER A 49 15.87 -17.26 3.49
N PHE A 50 14.59 -17.41 3.14
CA PHE A 50 14.06 -18.64 2.58
C PHE A 50 14.65 -18.91 1.19
N ASP A 51 14.78 -17.88 0.35
CA ASP A 51 15.42 -18.02 -0.96
C ASP A 51 16.90 -18.40 -0.83
N ALA A 52 17.64 -17.77 0.10
CA ALA A 52 19.03 -18.13 0.38
C ALA A 52 19.18 -19.58 0.88
N HIS A 53 18.28 -20.04 1.77
CA HIS A 53 18.26 -21.43 2.24
C HIS A 53 17.85 -22.42 1.14
N ALA A 54 16.92 -22.02 0.26
CA ALA A 54 16.50 -22.84 -0.87
C ALA A 54 17.63 -23.00 -1.91
N GLN A 55 18.47 -21.97 -2.08
CA GLN A 55 19.63 -21.98 -2.99
C GLN A 55 20.79 -22.85 -2.45
N SER A 56 20.99 -22.92 -1.13
CA SER A 56 22.20 -23.51 -0.54
C SER A 56 22.19 -25.03 -0.37
N GLY A 57 21.06 -25.74 -0.51
CA GLY A 57 21.08 -27.20 -0.36
C GLY A 57 19.80 -27.98 -0.58
N GLN A 58 18.65 -27.32 -0.79
CA GLN A 58 17.36 -28.01 -0.95
C GLN A 58 16.67 -27.66 -2.27
N GLY A 59 17.30 -27.99 -3.40
CA GLY A 59 16.68 -27.82 -4.73
C GLY A 59 15.32 -28.52 -4.91
N ARG A 60 14.97 -29.46 -4.02
CA ARG A 60 13.65 -30.11 -3.92
C ARG A 60 12.56 -29.20 -3.32
N LEU A 61 12.87 -28.31 -2.36
CA LEU A 61 11.93 -27.31 -1.83
C LEU A 61 11.40 -26.40 -2.92
N ARG A 62 12.34 -25.91 -3.73
CA ARG A 62 12.08 -24.99 -4.84
C ARG A 62 11.13 -25.61 -5.87
N ARG A 63 11.23 -26.93 -6.06
CA ARG A 63 10.39 -27.73 -6.96
C ARG A 63 9.03 -28.10 -6.36
N ILE A 64 8.96 -28.36 -5.05
CA ILE A 64 7.69 -28.71 -4.36
C ILE A 64 6.78 -27.50 -4.23
N LEU A 65 7.35 -26.30 -4.03
CA LEU A 65 6.56 -25.10 -3.80
C LEU A 65 6.30 -24.23 -5.02
N ASP A 66 6.85 -24.59 -6.19
CA ASP A 66 6.87 -23.72 -7.37
C ASP A 66 7.32 -22.28 -7.02
N LEU A 67 8.10 -22.10 -5.94
CA LEU A 67 8.81 -20.85 -5.63
C LEU A 67 10.01 -20.77 -6.58
N GLY A 68 9.71 -20.66 -7.87
CA GLY A 68 10.69 -20.25 -8.85
C GLY A 68 11.26 -18.88 -8.46
N PRO A 69 12.48 -18.55 -8.93
CA PRO A 69 13.03 -17.20 -8.79
C PRO A 69 12.07 -16.11 -9.30
N SER A 70 11.13 -16.50 -10.16
CA SER A 70 10.08 -15.67 -10.72
C SER A 70 9.07 -15.12 -9.70
N LEU A 71 8.73 -15.86 -8.63
CA LEU A 71 7.66 -15.48 -7.68
C LEU A 71 8.17 -14.73 -6.44
N CYS A 72 9.46 -14.81 -6.13
CA CYS A 72 10.08 -14.05 -5.05
C CYS A 72 10.03 -12.53 -5.34
N GLY A 73 10.34 -12.13 -6.59
CA GLY A 73 10.33 -10.73 -7.01
C GLY A 73 8.99 -10.02 -6.76
N PRO A 74 7.85 -10.51 -7.28
CA PRO A 74 6.53 -9.94 -7.02
C PRO A 74 6.14 -9.87 -5.54
N ARG A 75 6.55 -10.84 -4.72
CA ARG A 75 6.28 -10.83 -3.26
C ARG A 75 7.12 -9.80 -2.53
N LEU A 76 8.39 -9.63 -2.91
CA LEU A 76 9.25 -8.56 -2.41
C LEU A 76 8.73 -7.19 -2.85
N LEU A 77 8.24 -7.08 -4.07
CA LEU A 77 7.64 -5.85 -4.58
C LEU A 77 6.35 -5.50 -3.83
N LEU A 78 5.52 -6.48 -3.51
CA LEU A 78 4.35 -6.31 -2.64
C LEU A 78 4.79 -5.76 -1.27
N ALA A 79 5.78 -6.38 -0.62
CA ALA A 79 6.33 -5.92 0.65
C ALA A 79 6.90 -4.50 0.57
N PHE A 80 7.58 -4.16 -0.52
CA PHE A 80 8.08 -2.82 -0.79
C PHE A 80 6.95 -1.79 -0.85
N PHE A 81 5.88 -2.05 -1.62
CA PHE A 81 4.76 -1.10 -1.72
C PHE A 81 3.96 -0.97 -0.42
N VAL A 82 3.81 -2.04 0.37
CA VAL A 82 3.23 -1.93 1.71
C VAL A 82 4.10 -1.09 2.64
N GLY A 83 5.42 -1.29 2.61
CA GLY A 83 6.36 -0.44 3.35
C GLY A 83 6.32 1.02 2.89
N LEU A 84 6.18 1.27 1.59
CA LEU A 84 6.06 2.61 1.02
C LEU A 84 4.75 3.29 1.45
N LEU A 85 3.65 2.55 1.53
CA LEU A 85 2.38 3.04 2.07
C LEU A 85 2.52 3.47 3.53
N ALA A 86 3.13 2.64 4.37
CA ALA A 86 3.39 2.97 5.77
C ALA A 86 4.31 4.19 5.91
N ALA A 87 5.34 4.30 5.07
CA ALA A 87 6.20 5.48 5.03
C ALA A 87 5.45 6.75 4.58
N ALA A 88 4.55 6.64 3.60
CA ALA A 88 3.73 7.77 3.17
C ALA A 88 2.85 8.29 4.31
N GLU A 89 2.25 7.40 5.11
CA GLU A 89 1.44 7.79 6.26
C GLU A 89 2.25 8.48 7.36
N MET A 90 3.53 8.11 7.51
CA MET A 90 4.46 8.84 8.39
C MET A 90 4.68 10.29 7.92
N LEU A 91 4.66 10.57 6.61
CA LEU A 91 4.75 11.94 6.08
C LEU A 91 3.50 12.79 6.40
N ARG A 92 2.35 12.13 6.58
CA ARG A 92 1.08 12.82 6.91
C ARG A 92 1.07 13.35 8.34
N LEU A 93 1.73 12.68 9.27
CA LEU A 93 1.70 12.98 10.70
C LEU A 93 2.38 14.32 11.06
N PRO A 94 1.88 15.03 12.09
CA PRO A 94 2.46 16.31 12.53
C PRO A 94 3.83 16.17 13.21
N PHE A 95 4.22 14.97 13.67
CA PHE A 95 5.47 14.73 14.40
C PHE A 95 6.73 15.11 13.60
N PHE A 96 6.80 14.68 12.34
CA PHE A 96 7.92 15.03 11.45
C PHE A 96 7.88 16.49 11.00
N ARG A 97 6.74 17.17 11.18
CA ARG A 97 6.51 18.55 10.77
C ARG A 97 6.85 19.55 11.88
N GLY A 98 6.67 19.17 13.15
CA GLY A 98 7.05 19.98 14.32
C GLY A 98 8.51 19.78 14.77
N ALA A 99 9.07 18.58 14.62
CA ALA A 99 10.47 18.30 14.97
C ALA A 99 11.47 18.89 13.97
N ALA A 100 11.03 19.06 12.71
CA ALA A 100 11.83 19.64 11.66
C ALA A 100 11.48 21.14 11.59
N MET A 101 12.29 21.99 12.24
CA MET A 101 12.23 23.46 12.16
C MET A 101 12.52 23.96 10.73
N LEU A 102 11.69 23.58 9.76
CA LEU A 102 11.84 24.00 8.38
C LEU A 102 11.03 25.29 8.17
N PRO A 103 11.61 26.30 7.51
CA PRO A 103 10.93 27.57 7.27
C PRO A 103 9.65 27.39 6.43
N PRO A 104 8.68 28.32 6.54
CA PRO A 104 7.33 28.22 5.99
C PRO A 104 7.16 27.80 4.51
N PRO A 105 8.06 28.09 3.54
CA PRO A 105 7.93 27.54 2.19
C PRO A 105 8.14 26.01 2.10
N ARG A 106 8.58 25.35 3.16
CA ARG A 106 8.91 23.92 3.17
C ARG A 106 7.86 23.01 3.84
N HIS A 107 6.79 23.56 4.42
CA HIS A 107 5.69 22.76 5.00
C HIS A 107 4.68 22.23 3.96
N VAL A 108 4.63 22.83 2.77
CA VAL A 108 3.68 22.47 1.70
C VAL A 108 4.11 21.18 0.97
N MET A 109 5.42 20.94 0.88
CA MET A 109 6.01 19.74 0.25
C MET A 109 5.53 18.42 0.84
N PRO A 110 5.55 18.18 2.18
CA PRO A 110 5.08 16.91 2.73
C PRO A 110 3.57 16.68 2.57
N CYS A 111 2.75 17.73 2.62
CA CYS A 111 1.30 17.60 2.38
C CYS A 111 0.98 17.16 0.94
N LEU A 112 1.75 17.65 -0.04
CA LEU A 112 1.62 17.25 -1.44
C LEU A 112 2.30 15.91 -1.75
N ALA A 113 3.37 15.58 -1.02
CA ALA A 113 4.09 14.32 -1.19
C ALA A 113 3.24 13.12 -0.75
N TYR A 114 2.41 13.26 0.29
CA TYR A 114 1.58 12.15 0.77
C TYR A 114 0.65 11.58 -0.32
N PRO A 115 -0.24 12.35 -0.97
CA PRO A 115 -1.12 11.80 -2.01
C PRO A 115 -0.34 11.23 -3.20
N LEU A 116 0.79 11.85 -3.55
CA LEU A 116 1.64 11.40 -4.65
C LEU A 116 2.27 10.03 -4.35
N VAL A 117 2.81 9.84 -3.15
CA VAL A 117 3.46 8.60 -2.75
C VAL A 117 2.44 7.52 -2.42
N ALA A 118 1.38 7.83 -1.65
CA ALA A 118 0.37 6.88 -1.25
C ALA A 118 -0.51 6.45 -2.44
N HIS A 119 -1.23 7.37 -3.08
CA HIS A 119 -2.21 7.07 -4.12
C HIS A 119 -1.60 7.01 -5.53
N GLY A 120 -0.50 7.73 -5.77
CA GLY A 120 0.17 7.72 -7.08
C GLY A 120 1.09 6.51 -7.29
N ILE A 121 1.64 5.94 -6.22
CA ILE A 121 2.67 4.89 -6.31
C ILE A 121 2.34 3.68 -5.43
N ALA A 122 2.16 3.87 -4.12
CA ALA A 122 2.08 2.76 -3.17
C ALA A 122 0.84 1.89 -3.37
N GLU A 123 -0.36 2.47 -3.39
CA GLU A 123 -1.61 1.76 -3.60
C GLU A 123 -1.74 1.12 -4.99
N PRO A 124 -1.50 1.82 -6.12
CA PRO A 124 -1.53 1.16 -7.44
C PRO A 124 -0.49 0.04 -7.54
N GLY A 125 0.71 0.24 -6.98
CA GLY A 125 1.76 -0.76 -6.94
C GLY A 125 1.38 -1.98 -6.11
N LEU A 126 0.74 -1.76 -4.96
CA LEU A 126 0.18 -2.80 -4.10
C LEU A 126 -0.86 -3.64 -4.86
N LEU A 127 -1.88 -2.99 -5.44
CA LEU A 127 -2.97 -3.68 -6.14
C LEU A 127 -2.48 -4.42 -7.39
N ALA A 128 -1.57 -3.81 -8.15
CA ALA A 128 -0.94 -4.46 -9.30
C ALA A 128 -0.09 -5.68 -8.88
N SER A 129 0.63 -5.60 -7.75
CA SER A 129 1.41 -6.72 -7.21
C SER A 129 0.51 -7.87 -6.78
N VAL A 130 -0.61 -7.58 -6.09
CA VAL A 130 -1.62 -8.58 -5.72
C VAL A 130 -2.21 -9.26 -6.96
N LEU A 131 -2.63 -8.47 -7.95
CA LEU A 131 -3.20 -8.99 -9.19
C LEU A 131 -2.19 -9.88 -9.93
N LEU A 132 -0.93 -9.47 -9.97
CA LEU A 132 0.15 -10.24 -10.58
C LEU A 132 0.33 -11.59 -9.88
N LEU A 133 0.38 -11.58 -8.54
CA LEU A 133 0.52 -12.79 -7.73
C LEU A 133 -0.66 -13.75 -7.93
N LEU A 134 -1.89 -13.22 -7.98
CA LEU A 134 -3.09 -14.02 -8.24
C LEU A 134 -3.06 -14.64 -9.63
N ARG A 135 -2.76 -13.87 -10.68
CA ARG A 135 -2.69 -14.39 -12.06
C ARG A 135 -1.56 -15.39 -12.25
N ALA A 136 -0.42 -15.16 -11.60
CA ALA A 136 0.68 -16.12 -11.59
C ALA A 136 0.27 -17.45 -10.92
N SER A 137 -0.57 -17.41 -9.88
CA SER A 137 -1.04 -18.62 -9.19
C SER A 137 -1.97 -19.51 -10.03
N VAL A 138 -2.63 -18.95 -11.05
CA VAL A 138 -3.49 -19.69 -11.99
C VAL A 138 -2.73 -20.08 -13.27
N GLY A 139 -1.42 -19.76 -13.37
CA GLY A 139 -0.61 -20.02 -14.56
C GLY A 139 -0.87 -19.06 -15.72
N GLY A 140 -1.61 -17.96 -15.49
CA GLY A 140 -2.01 -17.00 -16.53
C GLY A 140 -0.97 -15.93 -16.87
N ALA A 141 0.13 -15.81 -16.11
CA ALA A 141 1.12 -14.73 -16.28
C ALA A 141 2.56 -15.25 -16.47
N ARG A 142 3.23 -14.82 -17.54
CA ARG A 142 4.68 -15.03 -17.73
C ARG A 142 5.47 -13.95 -16.97
N LEU A 143 6.14 -14.37 -15.91
CA LEU A 143 6.69 -13.49 -14.85
C LEU A 143 7.82 -12.50 -15.21
N PRO A 144 8.73 -12.70 -16.20
CA PRO A 144 9.82 -11.73 -16.40
C PRO A 144 9.37 -10.40 -17.03
N ALA A 145 8.33 -10.40 -17.87
CA ALA A 145 7.72 -9.15 -18.37
C ALA A 145 6.81 -8.47 -17.33
N ALA A 146 6.38 -9.23 -16.32
CA ALA A 146 5.32 -8.85 -15.41
C ALA A 146 5.82 -8.05 -14.20
N ALA A 147 7.10 -8.18 -13.83
CA ALA A 147 7.73 -7.32 -12.83
C ALA A 147 7.83 -5.85 -13.29
N LEU A 148 8.03 -5.61 -14.60
CA LEU A 148 7.97 -4.27 -15.20
C LEU A 148 6.53 -3.76 -15.33
N ALA A 149 5.54 -4.66 -15.40
CA ALA A 149 4.13 -4.27 -15.51
C ALA A 149 3.65 -3.51 -14.26
N VAL A 150 4.21 -3.79 -13.08
CA VAL A 150 3.81 -3.13 -11.83
C VAL A 150 4.19 -1.64 -11.80
N PRO A 151 5.46 -1.22 -12.04
CA PRO A 151 5.79 0.20 -12.13
C PRO A 151 5.08 0.87 -13.32
N LEU A 152 4.91 0.18 -14.45
CA LEU A 152 4.12 0.68 -15.59
C LEU A 152 2.66 0.95 -15.20
N ALA A 153 2.09 0.15 -14.32
CA ALA A 153 0.72 0.32 -13.84
C ALA A 153 0.56 1.51 -12.87
N CYS A 154 1.66 1.94 -12.23
CA CYS A 154 1.68 3.15 -11.39
C CYS A 154 1.77 4.44 -12.21
N LEU A 155 2.43 4.40 -13.39
CA LEU A 155 2.63 5.56 -14.25
C LEU A 155 1.35 6.36 -14.57
N PRO A 156 0.21 5.78 -15.01
CA PRO A 156 -0.97 6.58 -15.35
C PRO A 156 -1.55 7.34 -14.14
N PHE A 157 -1.47 6.76 -12.94
CA PHE A 157 -1.93 7.41 -11.72
C PHE A 157 -0.94 8.48 -11.26
N LEU A 158 0.36 8.20 -11.33
CA LEU A 158 1.40 9.17 -11.02
C LEU A 158 1.35 10.36 -11.97
N THR A 159 1.22 10.13 -13.28
CA THR A 159 1.11 11.22 -14.26
C THR A 159 -0.17 12.02 -14.06
N ALA A 160 -1.30 11.39 -13.73
CA ALA A 160 -2.52 12.11 -13.40
C ALA A 160 -2.34 13.05 -12.19
N HIS A 161 -1.70 12.58 -11.11
CA HIS A 161 -1.37 13.42 -9.95
C HIS A 161 -0.43 14.58 -10.33
N VAL A 162 0.63 14.30 -11.09
CA VAL A 162 1.59 15.33 -11.53
C VAL A 162 0.93 16.36 -12.45
N VAL A 163 0.07 15.93 -13.37
CA VAL A 163 -0.66 16.84 -14.28
C VAL A 163 -1.58 17.74 -13.49
N VAL A 164 -2.38 17.21 -12.56
CA VAL A 164 -3.28 18.03 -11.72
C VAL A 164 -2.46 19.02 -10.88
N LEU A 165 -1.30 18.63 -10.37
CA LEU A 165 -0.42 19.53 -9.61
C LEU A 165 0.28 20.58 -10.47
N ALA A 166 0.60 20.25 -11.73
CA ALA A 166 1.28 21.14 -12.66
C ALA A 166 0.33 22.11 -13.37
N THR A 167 -0.96 21.77 -13.49
CA THR A 167 -1.96 22.64 -14.10
C THR A 167 -2.23 23.86 -13.22
N PRO A 168 -2.03 25.09 -13.71
CA PRO A 168 -2.33 26.29 -12.95
C PRO A 168 -3.85 26.43 -12.77
N ALA A 169 -4.27 26.92 -11.61
CA ALA A 169 -5.68 27.12 -11.25
C ALA A 169 -6.44 28.06 -12.22
N THR A 170 -5.73 28.80 -13.06
CA THR A 170 -6.28 29.67 -14.12
C THR A 170 -6.82 28.89 -15.33
N VAL A 171 -6.36 27.65 -15.55
CA VAL A 171 -6.74 26.81 -16.70
C VAL A 171 -7.78 25.77 -16.31
N ALA A 172 -7.71 25.26 -15.08
CA ALA A 172 -8.72 24.38 -14.51
C ALA A 172 -8.94 24.81 -13.07
N ALA A 173 -10.12 25.35 -12.76
CA ALA A 173 -10.50 25.68 -11.39
C ALA A 173 -10.84 24.37 -10.65
N TYR A 174 -9.84 23.65 -10.16
CA TYR A 174 -10.07 22.62 -9.17
C TYR A 174 -10.14 23.27 -7.78
N PRO A 175 -11.25 23.11 -7.04
CA PRO A 175 -11.30 23.60 -5.67
C PRO A 175 -10.16 22.96 -4.86
N GLY A 176 -9.29 23.78 -4.26
CA GLY A 176 -8.23 23.31 -3.34
C GLY A 176 -6.87 22.98 -3.95
N GLN A 177 -6.56 23.42 -5.18
CA GLN A 177 -5.35 22.97 -5.90
C GLN A 177 -3.99 23.35 -5.27
N LEU A 178 -3.92 24.43 -4.47
CA LEU A 178 -2.73 24.80 -3.66
C LEU A 178 -3.05 25.65 -2.41
N ALA A 179 -4.15 26.42 -2.42
CA ALA A 179 -4.46 27.41 -1.38
C ALA A 179 -5.06 26.83 -0.07
N HIS A 180 -5.23 25.51 0.03
CA HIS A 180 -5.73 24.81 1.23
C HIS A 180 -4.82 23.66 1.68
N ALA A 181 -3.63 23.50 1.08
CA ALA A 181 -2.74 22.39 1.41
C ALA A 181 -2.17 22.46 2.84
N ALA A 182 -2.20 23.63 3.46
CA ALA A 182 -1.99 23.83 4.89
C ALA A 182 -2.97 24.89 5.36
N ASP A 183 -3.88 24.55 6.27
CA ASP A 183 -4.57 25.58 7.04
C ASP A 183 -3.53 26.44 7.77
N GLY A 184 -3.88 27.68 8.13
CA GLY A 184 -3.00 28.56 8.92
C GLY A 184 -2.49 27.93 10.24
N ALA A 185 -3.10 26.83 10.67
CA ALA A 185 -2.73 25.99 11.80
C ALA A 185 -1.80 24.78 11.47
N GLY A 186 -1.35 24.60 10.24
CA GLY A 186 -0.41 23.52 9.84
C GLY A 186 -1.03 22.14 9.56
N HIS A 187 -2.36 22.05 9.44
CA HIS A 187 -3.08 20.81 9.08
C HIS A 187 -3.15 20.66 7.56
N CYS A 188 -2.82 19.47 7.03
CA CYS A 188 -2.99 19.18 5.60
C CYS A 188 -4.44 18.75 5.35
N ALA A 189 -5.20 19.57 4.62
CA ALA A 189 -6.46 19.13 4.04
C ALA A 189 -6.21 18.06 2.97
N TYR A 190 -7.03 17.00 2.96
CA TYR A 190 -6.94 15.98 1.92
C TYR A 190 -7.59 16.52 0.64
N PRO A 191 -6.84 16.67 -0.46
CA PRO A 191 -7.36 17.37 -1.62
C PRO A 191 -8.43 16.54 -2.32
N ALA A 192 -9.55 17.17 -2.70
CA ALA A 192 -10.68 16.49 -3.32
C ALA A 192 -10.30 15.74 -4.62
N TYR A 193 -9.32 16.25 -5.39
CA TYR A 193 -8.82 15.56 -6.59
C TYR A 193 -8.14 14.21 -6.27
N ALA A 194 -7.53 14.05 -5.10
CA ALA A 194 -6.91 12.77 -4.73
C ALA A 194 -7.98 11.71 -4.47
N ALA A 195 -9.13 12.10 -3.90
CA ALA A 195 -10.28 11.21 -3.71
C ALA A 195 -10.86 10.74 -5.06
N THR A 196 -10.92 11.62 -6.08
CA THR A 196 -11.41 11.24 -7.41
C THR A 196 -10.45 10.30 -8.13
N LEU A 197 -9.13 10.53 -8.03
CA LEU A 197 -8.12 9.65 -8.59
C LEU A 197 -8.10 8.28 -7.88
N LEU A 198 -8.29 8.27 -6.56
CA LEU A 198 -8.44 7.04 -5.78
C LEU A 198 -9.71 6.27 -6.16
N LEU A 199 -10.84 6.95 -6.37
CA LEU A 199 -12.06 6.32 -6.88
C LEU A 199 -11.83 5.69 -8.25
N ALA A 200 -11.10 6.36 -9.15
CA ALA A 200 -10.74 5.82 -10.45
C ALA A 200 -9.84 4.57 -10.31
N LEU A 201 -8.87 4.59 -9.39
CA LEU A 201 -8.04 3.43 -9.07
C LEU A 201 -8.90 2.23 -8.64
N VAL A 202 -9.81 2.45 -7.69
CA VAL A 202 -10.71 1.40 -7.18
C VAL A 202 -11.63 0.89 -8.29
N ALA A 203 -12.21 1.78 -9.11
CA ALA A 203 -13.08 1.39 -10.22
C ALA A 203 -12.39 0.47 -11.24
N VAL A 204 -11.08 0.64 -11.43
CA VAL A 204 -10.28 -0.20 -12.34
C VAL A 204 -9.85 -1.51 -11.67
N TYR A 205 -9.25 -1.45 -10.48
CA TYR A 205 -8.61 -2.63 -9.87
C TYR A 205 -9.59 -3.55 -9.15
N LEU A 206 -10.66 -3.03 -8.57
CA LEU A 206 -11.65 -3.82 -7.84
C LEU A 206 -12.29 -4.94 -8.72
N PRO A 207 -12.80 -4.66 -9.94
CA PRO A 207 -13.32 -5.72 -10.80
C PRO A 207 -12.24 -6.69 -11.28
N LEU A 208 -11.03 -6.20 -11.56
CA LEU A 208 -9.91 -7.04 -11.98
C LEU A 208 -9.44 -8.01 -10.88
N LEU A 209 -9.43 -7.55 -9.63
CA LEU A 209 -9.10 -8.37 -8.47
C LEU A 209 -10.21 -9.35 -8.14
N ALA A 210 -11.48 -8.93 -8.27
CA ALA A 210 -12.62 -9.81 -8.08
C ALA A 210 -12.59 -10.98 -9.08
N THR A 211 -12.36 -10.72 -10.37
CA THR A 211 -12.26 -11.78 -11.38
C THR A 211 -11.05 -12.68 -11.13
N ALA A 212 -9.87 -12.11 -10.84
CA ALA A 212 -8.68 -12.90 -10.53
C ALA A 212 -8.87 -13.80 -9.29
N CYS A 213 -9.52 -13.30 -8.23
CA CYS A 213 -9.82 -14.11 -7.06
C CYS A 213 -10.82 -15.23 -7.37
N TRP A 214 -11.80 -14.94 -8.25
CA TRP A 214 -12.78 -15.94 -8.68
C TRP A 214 -12.12 -17.04 -9.52
N ASP A 215 -11.20 -16.69 -10.41
CA ASP A 215 -10.43 -17.64 -11.22
C ASP A 215 -9.60 -18.56 -10.32
N VAL A 216 -8.90 -18.00 -9.32
CA VAL A 216 -8.16 -18.78 -8.32
C VAL A 216 -9.12 -19.71 -7.56
N ALA A 217 -10.28 -19.21 -7.14
CA ALA A 217 -11.25 -20.00 -6.40
C ALA A 217 -11.94 -21.09 -7.25
N ALA A 218 -12.02 -20.91 -8.57
CA ALA A 218 -12.56 -21.87 -9.52
C ALA A 218 -11.56 -22.99 -9.85
N VAL A 219 -10.27 -22.65 -9.97
CA VAL A 219 -9.19 -23.60 -10.27
C VAL A 219 -8.70 -24.33 -9.00
N ALA A 220 -8.84 -23.73 -7.83
CA ALA A 220 -8.40 -24.32 -6.56
C ALA A 220 -9.23 -25.56 -6.17
N ILE A 221 -8.71 -26.75 -6.47
CA ILE A 221 -9.22 -28.03 -5.98
C ILE A 221 -9.09 -28.10 -4.43
N ASN A 222 -8.08 -27.43 -3.87
CA ASN A 222 -7.82 -27.43 -2.44
C ASN A 222 -8.72 -26.42 -1.70
N ARG A 223 -9.55 -26.92 -0.77
CA ARG A 223 -10.43 -26.12 0.11
C ARG A 223 -9.69 -25.01 0.85
N ARG A 224 -8.41 -25.24 1.21
CA ARG A 224 -7.57 -24.25 1.89
C ARG A 224 -7.15 -23.10 1.00
N LEU A 225 -6.81 -23.37 -0.27
CA LEU A 225 -6.50 -22.33 -1.25
C LEU A 225 -7.74 -21.51 -1.58
N ARG A 226 -8.90 -22.18 -1.71
CA ARG A 226 -10.19 -21.52 -1.92
C ARG A 226 -10.57 -20.58 -0.77
N ALA A 227 -10.40 -21.03 0.47
CA ALA A 227 -10.65 -20.20 1.66
C ALA A 227 -9.75 -18.95 1.69
N ARG A 228 -8.47 -19.08 1.30
CA ARG A 228 -7.54 -17.94 1.19
C ARG A 228 -7.96 -16.95 0.12
N ALA A 229 -8.39 -17.43 -1.05
CA ALA A 229 -8.87 -16.57 -2.13
C ALA A 229 -10.12 -15.79 -1.69
N TYR A 230 -11.07 -16.44 -1.01
CA TYR A 230 -12.25 -15.74 -0.46
C TYR A 230 -11.89 -14.74 0.64
N ALA A 231 -11.00 -15.11 1.57
CA ALA A 231 -10.54 -14.20 2.61
C ALA A 231 -9.86 -12.97 2.00
N LEU A 232 -8.96 -13.17 1.03
CA LEU A 232 -8.30 -12.08 0.31
C LEU A 232 -9.31 -11.20 -0.44
N SER A 233 -10.31 -11.82 -1.09
CA SER A 233 -11.38 -11.08 -1.78
C SER A 233 -12.09 -10.15 -0.81
N VAL A 234 -12.56 -10.66 0.33
CA VAL A 234 -13.28 -9.85 1.33
C VAL A 234 -12.39 -8.75 1.91
N LEU A 235 -11.14 -9.08 2.24
CA LEU A 235 -10.17 -8.17 2.86
C LEU A 235 -9.62 -7.11 1.90
N ILE A 236 -9.94 -7.19 0.61
CA ILE A 236 -9.61 -6.15 -0.37
C ILE A 236 -10.88 -5.43 -0.84
N LEU A 237 -11.94 -6.19 -1.18
CA LEU A 237 -13.13 -5.63 -1.79
C LEU A 237 -13.96 -4.77 -0.84
N VAL A 238 -13.89 -5.02 0.47
CA VAL A 238 -14.62 -4.24 1.47
C VAL A 238 -13.82 -3.01 1.93
N PRO A 239 -12.51 -3.10 2.24
CA PRO A 239 -11.81 -1.95 2.80
C PRO A 239 -11.46 -0.86 1.77
N LEU A 240 -11.20 -1.19 0.51
CA LEU A 240 -10.94 -0.20 -0.55
C LEU A 240 -12.09 0.79 -0.78
N PRO A 241 -13.36 0.35 -1.00
CA PRO A 241 -14.47 1.30 -1.14
C PRO A 241 -14.76 2.03 0.17
N LEU A 242 -14.52 1.40 1.33
CA LEU A 242 -14.65 2.06 2.63
C LEU A 242 -13.64 3.21 2.76
N GLN A 243 -12.40 3.00 2.32
CA GLN A 243 -11.37 4.04 2.26
C GLN A 243 -11.81 5.19 1.35
N VAL A 244 -12.27 4.90 0.12
CA VAL A 244 -12.75 5.92 -0.82
C VAL A 244 -13.88 6.74 -0.20
N LEU A 245 -14.86 6.08 0.40
CA LEU A 245 -16.00 6.75 1.03
C LEU A 245 -15.54 7.63 2.19
N ALA A 246 -14.64 7.12 3.05
CA ALA A 246 -14.09 7.88 4.16
C ALA A 246 -13.34 9.12 3.68
N LEU A 247 -12.47 8.99 2.67
CA LEU A 247 -11.69 10.11 2.12
C LEU A 247 -12.56 11.12 1.36
N ALA A 248 -13.55 10.65 0.60
CA ALA A 248 -14.55 11.50 -0.04
C ALA A 248 -15.34 12.31 1.00
N LEU A 249 -15.80 11.66 2.08
CA LEU A 249 -16.47 12.32 3.19
C LEU A 249 -15.56 13.35 3.86
N THR A 250 -14.27 13.04 4.09
CA THR A 250 -13.34 14.05 4.63
C THR A 250 -13.22 15.27 3.71
N SER A 251 -13.18 15.08 2.39
CA SER A 251 -13.06 16.19 1.43
C SER A 251 -14.30 17.08 1.38
N VAL A 252 -15.49 16.49 1.46
CA VAL A 252 -16.77 17.24 1.45
C VAL A 252 -16.95 18.00 2.77
N TRP A 253 -16.52 17.39 3.87
CA TRP A 253 -16.74 17.91 5.20
C TRP A 253 -15.73 19.01 5.59
N ASP A 254 -14.53 19.00 4.99
CA ASP A 254 -13.54 20.10 5.10
C ASP A 254 -14.09 21.42 4.55
N MET A 255 -14.88 21.36 3.48
CA MET A 255 -15.54 22.53 2.89
C MET A 255 -16.55 23.19 3.85
N HIS A 256 -16.92 22.54 4.96
CA HIS A 256 -17.85 23.06 5.97
C HIS A 256 -17.21 23.21 7.37
N GLN A 257 -15.89 23.15 7.52
CA GLN A 257 -15.16 23.35 8.79
C GLN A 257 -15.53 22.40 9.96
N TYR A 258 -16.23 21.29 9.69
CA TYR A 258 -16.67 20.38 10.75
C TYR A 258 -15.75 19.15 10.91
N THR A 259 -14.53 19.13 10.37
CA THR A 259 -13.77 17.88 10.19
C THR A 259 -13.51 17.14 11.51
N SER A 260 -14.11 15.96 11.64
CA SER A 260 -13.76 15.03 12.70
C SER A 260 -12.53 14.21 12.26
N PRO A 261 -11.43 14.21 13.04
CA PRO A 261 -10.21 13.47 12.71
C PRO A 261 -10.45 11.95 12.61
N THR A 262 -11.58 11.48 13.14
CA THR A 262 -12.04 10.09 13.10
C THR A 262 -12.33 9.56 11.70
N VAL A 263 -12.84 10.36 10.76
CA VAL A 263 -13.20 9.83 9.42
C VAL A 263 -11.94 9.49 8.61
N GLY A 264 -10.91 10.34 8.69
CA GLY A 264 -9.61 10.05 8.07
C GLY A 264 -8.94 8.80 8.63
N LEU A 265 -9.09 8.56 9.95
CA LEU A 265 -8.60 7.35 10.61
C LEU A 265 -9.27 6.08 10.09
N VAL A 266 -10.59 6.11 9.87
CA VAL A 266 -11.34 4.97 9.31
C VAL A 266 -10.80 4.60 7.93
N GLY A 267 -10.55 5.59 7.08
CA GLY A 267 -9.96 5.36 5.76
C GLY A 267 -8.60 4.70 5.85
N PHE A 268 -7.72 5.19 6.72
CA PHE A 268 -6.39 4.62 6.93
C PHE A 268 -6.45 3.18 7.48
N VAL A 269 -7.28 2.93 8.49
CA VAL A 269 -7.47 1.58 9.06
C VAL A 269 -7.97 0.60 8.00
N ALA A 270 -8.85 1.04 7.09
CA ALA A 270 -9.32 0.20 6.01
C ALA A 270 -8.17 -0.25 5.09
N VAL A 271 -7.30 0.67 4.66
CA VAL A 271 -6.13 0.30 3.82
C VAL A 271 -5.12 -0.54 4.60
N ALA A 272 -4.88 -0.20 5.85
CA ALA A 272 -3.97 -0.94 6.73
C ALA A 272 -4.38 -2.41 6.81
N VAL A 273 -5.66 -2.69 7.08
CA VAL A 273 -6.20 -4.05 7.13
C VAL A 273 -6.03 -4.76 5.78
N ALA A 274 -6.30 -4.08 4.66
CA ALA A 274 -6.11 -4.66 3.33
C ALA A 274 -4.64 -4.97 3.04
N ALA A 275 -3.73 -4.05 3.35
CA ALA A 275 -2.29 -4.18 3.14
C ALA A 275 -1.71 -5.32 3.98
N GLU A 276 -2.02 -5.38 5.28
CA GLU A 276 -1.60 -6.46 6.17
C GLU A 276 -2.15 -7.81 5.70
N ALA A 277 -3.44 -7.88 5.35
CA ALA A 277 -4.05 -9.09 4.83
C ALA A 277 -3.35 -9.60 3.58
N THR A 278 -3.00 -8.70 2.63
CA THR A 278 -2.28 -9.09 1.41
C THR A 278 -0.90 -9.65 1.72
N LEU A 279 -0.13 -9.05 2.64
CA LEU A 279 1.17 -9.60 3.05
C LEU A 279 1.02 -10.95 3.73
N VAL A 280 0.11 -11.07 4.69
CA VAL A 280 -0.06 -12.30 5.45
C VAL A 280 -0.49 -13.43 4.52
N ILE A 281 -1.50 -13.21 3.67
CA ILE A 281 -2.09 -14.26 2.82
C ILE A 281 -1.18 -14.63 1.65
N LEU A 282 -0.52 -13.65 1.01
CA LEU A 282 0.27 -13.90 -0.22
C LEU A 282 1.75 -14.14 0.05
N VAL A 283 2.28 -13.74 1.21
CA VAL A 283 3.70 -13.89 1.55
C VAL A 283 3.90 -14.86 2.72
N MET A 284 3.36 -14.55 3.90
CA MET A 284 3.70 -15.27 5.12
C MET A 284 3.10 -16.68 5.15
N LEU A 285 1.82 -16.83 4.82
CA LEU A 285 1.11 -18.12 4.86
C LEU A 285 1.72 -19.17 3.91
N PRO A 286 2.04 -18.84 2.64
CA PRO A 286 2.71 -19.77 1.73
C PRO A 286 4.09 -20.21 2.23
N VAL A 287 4.87 -19.31 2.83
CA VAL A 287 6.19 -19.66 3.37
C VAL A 287 6.06 -20.53 4.61
N HIS A 288 5.13 -20.22 5.52
CA HIS A 288 4.86 -21.05 6.69
C HIS A 288 4.45 -22.47 6.30
N ASP A 289 3.55 -22.61 5.31
CA ASP A 289 3.15 -23.93 4.79
C ASP A 289 4.32 -24.71 4.20
N ALA A 290 5.25 -24.01 3.55
CA ALA A 290 6.48 -24.59 3.06
C ALA A 290 7.29 -25.21 4.20
N LEU A 291 7.56 -24.41 5.23
CA LEU A 291 8.39 -24.81 6.36
C LEU A 291 7.80 -26.01 7.09
N VAL A 292 6.48 -26.00 7.32
CA VAL A 292 5.78 -27.13 7.94
C VAL A 292 5.92 -28.39 7.09
N LEU A 293 5.68 -28.31 5.78
CA LEU A 293 5.78 -29.47 4.89
C LEU A 293 7.21 -30.08 4.90
N VAL A 294 8.22 -29.21 4.96
CA VAL A 294 9.63 -29.60 4.97
C VAL A 294 10.04 -30.24 6.28
N GLN A 295 9.52 -29.77 7.41
CA GLN A 295 9.74 -30.37 8.72
C GLN A 295 9.10 -31.75 8.88
N HIS A 296 8.06 -32.07 8.11
CA HIS A 296 7.38 -33.37 8.14
C HIS A 296 8.00 -34.40 7.17
N LEU A 297 8.74 -33.95 6.15
CA LEU A 297 9.46 -34.82 5.22
C LEU A 297 10.76 -35.52 5.71
N PRO A 298 11.49 -35.11 6.77
CA PRO A 298 12.80 -35.68 7.10
C PRO A 298 12.71 -37.09 7.71
N ALA A 299 11.52 -37.54 8.14
CA ALA A 299 11.34 -38.88 8.71
C ALA A 299 11.11 -39.99 7.66
N ALA A 300 10.66 -39.65 6.46
CA ALA A 300 10.30 -40.65 5.44
C ALA A 300 11.50 -41.09 4.58
N THR A 301 12.51 -40.23 4.41
CA THR A 301 13.68 -40.56 3.56
C THR A 301 14.83 -41.22 4.32
N ALA A 302 14.91 -41.05 5.65
CA ALA A 302 15.91 -41.76 6.47
C ALA A 302 15.62 -43.27 6.60
N GLY A 303 14.41 -43.72 6.26
CA GLY A 303 14.04 -45.15 6.26
C GLY A 303 14.27 -45.86 4.91
N GLN A 304 14.52 -45.13 3.82
CA GLN A 304 14.65 -45.72 2.48
C GLN A 304 16.12 -46.04 2.14
N GLU A 305 17.08 -45.25 2.62
CA GLU A 305 18.52 -45.55 2.44
C GLU A 305 18.99 -46.73 3.30
N ALA A 306 18.24 -47.10 4.35
CA ALA A 306 18.58 -48.25 5.19
C ALA A 306 18.03 -49.60 4.67
N SER A 307 17.22 -49.59 3.60
CA SER A 307 16.59 -50.80 3.05
C SER A 307 17.16 -51.24 1.70
N ASP A 308 18.06 -50.47 1.09
CA ASP A 308 18.69 -50.80 -0.20
C ASP A 308 20.09 -51.45 -0.03
N ASP A 309 20.48 -51.72 1.23
CA ASP A 309 21.74 -52.38 1.62
C ASP A 309 21.51 -53.78 2.25
N ARG A 310 20.39 -54.44 1.93
CA ARG A 310 20.11 -55.84 2.35
C ARG A 310 19.77 -56.77 1.20
#